data_AF-A0A4U7DGW7-F1
#
_entry.id   AF-A0A4U7DGW7-F1
#
_cell.length_a   1.000
_cell.length_b   1.000
_cell.length_c   1.000
_cell.angle_alpha   90.00
_cell.angle_beta   90.00
_cell.angle_gamma   90.00
#
_symmetry.space_group_name_H-M   'P 1'
#
loop_
_entity.id
_entity.type
_entity.pdbx_description
1 polymer ?
#
loop_
_entity_poly.entity_id
_entity_poly.type
_entity_poly.pdbx_seq_one_letter_code
_entity_poly.pdbx_strand_id
1 'polypeptide(L)'
;HPISTVPRMVPHSDHWPFVRWGVPGYTVSSVSDSAGRGWGHTEADTLDKLERRTLREQAILLTELVVEVADSEVTIEHADAETMAGYLKEEDQATGMKKTGDWPYEFE
;
A
#
# COMPACT_ATOMS: atom_id res chain seq x y z
N HIS A 1 -3.08 -0.02 -19.56
CA HIS A 1 -1.94 -0.61 -18.83
C HIS A 1 -2.45 -1.62 -17.84
N PRO A 2 -1.80 -2.79 -17.70
CA PRO A 2 -2.24 -3.79 -16.74
C PRO A 2 -2.18 -3.17 -15.34
N ILE A 3 -3.32 -3.16 -14.67
CA ILE A 3 -3.47 -2.75 -13.29
C ILE A 3 -4.14 -3.92 -12.57
N SER A 4 -3.68 -4.19 -11.36
CA SER A 4 -4.26 -5.22 -10.50
C SER A 4 -4.27 -4.70 -9.07
N THR A 5 -5.31 -5.06 -8.33
CA THR A 5 -5.35 -4.83 -6.89
C THR A 5 -4.67 -6.00 -6.18
N VAL A 6 -3.93 -5.67 -5.12
CA VAL A 6 -3.38 -6.66 -4.19
C VAL A 6 -4.07 -6.38 -2.85
N PRO A 7 -5.13 -7.12 -2.49
CA PRO A 7 -5.91 -6.86 -1.27
C PRO A 7 -5.14 -7.39 -0.05
N ARG A 8 -4.00 -6.76 0.25
CA ARG A 8 -3.14 -7.09 1.37
C ARG A 8 -2.64 -5.83 2.08
N MET A 9 -2.55 -5.91 3.40
CA MET A 9 -1.98 -4.87 4.24
C MET A 9 -0.46 -4.76 4.06
N VAL A 10 0.04 -3.53 4.04
CA VAL A 10 1.47 -3.21 3.96
C VAL A 10 1.85 -2.43 5.23
N PRO A 11 2.14 -3.11 6.36
CA PRO A 11 2.36 -2.45 7.65
C PRO A 11 3.72 -1.74 7.78
N HIS A 12 4.46 -1.62 6.67
CA HIS A 12 5.81 -1.07 6.60
C HIS A 12 5.89 0.04 5.55
N SER A 13 5.03 1.05 5.71
CA SER A 13 4.93 2.23 4.84
C SER A 13 4.34 3.41 5.62
N ASP A 14 4.54 4.64 5.12
CA ASP A 14 4.13 5.88 5.79
C ASP A 14 2.62 6.01 6.02
N HIS A 15 1.80 5.30 5.24
CA HIS A 15 0.35 5.28 5.42
C HIS A 15 -0.10 4.41 6.60
N TRP A 16 0.74 3.49 7.06
CA TRP A 16 0.38 2.47 8.06
C TRP A 16 -0.16 3.04 9.38
N PRO A 17 0.40 4.13 9.96
CA PRO A 17 -0.12 4.72 11.18
C PRO A 17 -1.59 5.15 11.10
N PHE A 18 -2.11 5.39 9.89
CA PHE A 18 -3.51 5.77 9.64
C PHE A 18 -4.37 4.56 9.27
N VAL A 19 -3.90 3.73 8.33
CA VAL A 19 -4.65 2.54 7.85
C VAL A 19 -4.91 1.55 8.97
N ARG A 20 -3.98 1.35 9.90
CA ARG A 20 -4.21 0.49 11.08
C ARG A 20 -5.38 0.94 11.96
N TRP A 21 -5.84 2.18 11.81
CA TRP A 21 -7.01 2.73 12.49
C TRP A 21 -8.19 2.97 11.53
N GLY A 22 -8.18 2.30 10.39
CA GLY A 22 -9.30 2.24 9.45
C GLY A 22 -9.43 3.42 8.50
N VAL A 23 -8.49 4.37 8.51
CA VAL A 23 -8.43 5.41 7.47
C VAL A 23 -8.15 4.74 6.11
N PRO A 24 -8.96 4.96 5.07
CA PRO A 24 -8.72 4.37 3.76
C PRO A 24 -7.35 4.78 3.20
N GLY A 25 -6.60 3.81 2.69
CA GLY A 25 -5.29 4.06 2.11
C GLY A 25 -4.85 2.96 1.15
N TYR A 26 -4.04 3.32 0.17
CA TYR A 26 -3.46 2.40 -0.80
C TYR A 26 -1.97 2.70 -0.97
N THR A 27 -1.18 1.65 -1.20
CA THR A 27 0.20 1.78 -1.70
C THR A 27 0.20 1.38 -3.16
N VAL A 28 0.73 2.26 -4.01
CA VAL A 28 0.86 2.00 -5.45
C VAL A 28 2.32 1.75 -5.78
N SER A 29 2.58 0.69 -6.54
CA SER A 29 3.92 0.35 -6.99
C SER A 29 3.88 -0.27 -8.39
N SER A 30 4.99 -0.15 -9.12
CA SER A 30 5.24 -0.98 -10.30
C SER A 30 5.60 -2.40 -9.89
N VAL A 31 5.20 -3.38 -10.70
CA VAL A 31 5.62 -4.77 -10.53
C VAL A 31 6.87 -5.05 -11.37
N SER A 32 7.80 -5.84 -10.84
CA SER A 32 8.91 -6.42 -11.58
C SER A 32 8.88 -7.94 -11.52
N ASP A 33 9.35 -8.60 -12.57
CA ASP A 33 9.44 -10.07 -12.63
C ASP A 33 10.52 -10.64 -11.69
N SER A 34 11.43 -9.78 -11.21
CA SER A 34 12.44 -10.13 -10.20
C SER A 34 11.91 -9.88 -8.79
N ALA A 35 12.21 -10.79 -7.87
CA ALA A 35 11.99 -10.58 -6.44
C ALA A 35 12.91 -9.48 -5.87
N GLY A 36 12.47 -8.83 -4.79
CA GLY A 36 13.23 -7.79 -4.09
C GLY A 36 12.90 -6.38 -4.56
N ARG A 37 13.78 -5.42 -4.24
CA ARG A 37 13.59 -3.98 -4.54
C ARG A 37 14.32 -3.51 -5.81
N GLY A 38 14.79 -4.45 -6.65
CA GLY A 38 15.62 -4.13 -7.81
C GLY A 38 16.87 -3.36 -7.40
N TRP A 39 17.03 -2.15 -7.93
CA TRP A 39 18.14 -1.24 -7.61
C TRP A 39 17.91 -0.40 -6.34
N GLY A 40 16.73 -0.46 -5.74
CA GLY A 40 16.37 0.36 -4.58
C GLY A 40 17.36 0.20 -3.43
N HIS A 41 17.72 1.33 -2.80
CA HIS A 41 18.71 1.42 -1.71
C HIS A 41 20.14 1.02 -2.14
N THR A 42 20.47 1.12 -3.42
CA THR A 42 21.85 0.94 -3.92
C THR A 42 22.33 2.21 -4.62
N GLU A 43 23.64 2.35 -4.81
CA GLU A 43 24.22 3.43 -5.64
C GLU A 43 23.76 3.39 -7.10
N ALA A 44 23.28 2.23 -7.57
CA ALA A 44 22.80 2.05 -8.93
C ALA A 44 21.34 2.51 -9.13
N ASP A 45 20.65 2.96 -8.08
CA ASP A 45 19.31 3.55 -8.16
C ASP A 45 19.35 4.91 -8.86
N THR A 46 19.31 4.88 -10.20
CA THR A 46 19.62 6.00 -11.08
C THR A 46 18.63 6.07 -12.24
N LEU A 47 18.41 7.28 -12.79
CA LEU A 47 17.33 7.56 -13.74
C LEU A 47 17.36 6.73 -15.02
N ASP A 48 18.51 6.20 -15.44
CA ASP A 48 18.61 5.40 -16.66
C ASP A 48 17.92 4.03 -16.55
N LYS A 49 17.53 3.61 -15.33
CA LYS A 49 16.76 2.37 -15.08
C LYS A 49 15.26 2.59 -15.07
N LEU A 50 14.82 3.85 -15.08
CA LEU A 50 13.41 4.21 -15.09
C LEU A 50 12.80 3.99 -16.48
N GLU A 51 11.80 3.12 -16.56
CA GLU A 51 10.98 2.99 -17.76
C GLU A 51 10.03 4.21 -17.85
N ARG A 52 10.35 5.13 -18.77
CA ARG A 52 9.69 6.43 -18.91
C ARG A 52 8.21 6.34 -19.29
N ARG A 53 7.82 5.32 -20.04
CA ARG A 53 6.45 5.10 -20.49
C ARG A 53 5.60 4.58 -19.33
N THR A 54 6.08 3.60 -18.57
CA THR A 54 5.44 3.09 -17.36
C THR A 54 5.21 4.21 -16.36
N LEU A 55 6.20 5.09 -16.10
CA LEU A 55 6.01 6.23 -15.21
C LEU A 55 4.88 7.15 -15.67
N ARG A 56 4.85 7.52 -16.96
CA ARG A 56 3.83 8.43 -17.51
C ARG A 56 2.43 7.83 -17.44
N GLU A 57 2.32 6.56 -17.81
CA GLU A 57 1.05 5.85 -17.81
C GLU A 57 0.50 5.66 -16.39
N GLN A 58 1.36 5.37 -15.41
CA GLN A 58 0.97 5.36 -14.00
C GLN A 58 0.53 6.73 -13.51
N ALA A 59 1.24 7.80 -13.90
CA ALA A 59 0.86 9.16 -13.51
C ALA A 59 -0.53 9.55 -14.03
N ILE A 60 -0.89 9.15 -15.25
CA ILE A 60 -2.24 9.38 -15.80
C ILE A 60 -3.29 8.65 -14.96
N LEU A 61 -3.10 7.35 -14.71
CA LEU A 61 -4.07 6.55 -13.93
C LEU A 61 -4.22 7.04 -12.49
N LEU A 62 -3.12 7.43 -11.84
CA LEU A 62 -3.16 7.99 -10.49
C LEU A 62 -3.83 9.35 -10.45
N THR A 63 -3.65 10.17 -11.50
CA THR A 63 -4.34 11.45 -11.60
C THR A 63 -5.85 11.25 -11.68
N GLU A 64 -6.32 10.33 -12.54
CA GLU A 64 -7.75 10.00 -12.63
C GLU A 64 -8.30 9.46 -11.29
N LEU A 65 -7.56 8.58 -10.60
CA LEU A 65 -7.95 8.08 -9.28
C LEU A 65 -8.09 9.22 -8.25
N VAL A 66 -7.15 10.17 -8.24
CA VAL A 66 -7.21 11.32 -7.34
C VAL A 66 -8.42 12.20 -7.65
N VAL A 67 -8.73 12.43 -8.93
CA VAL A 67 -9.91 13.20 -9.34
C VAL A 67 -11.20 12.50 -8.87
N GLU A 68 -11.33 11.20 -9.10
CA GLU A 68 -12.49 10.41 -8.68
C GLU A 68 -12.69 10.45 -7.16
N VAL A 69 -11.62 10.23 -6.39
CA VAL A 69 -11.70 10.21 -4.91
C VAL A 69 -11.90 11.61 -4.32
N ALA A 70 -11.49 12.67 -5.03
CA ALA A 70 -11.69 14.05 -4.60
C ALA A 70 -13.10 14.59 -4.91
N ASP A 71 -13.92 13.84 -5.65
CA ASP A 71 -15.29 14.23 -5.94
C ASP A 71 -16.12 14.29 -4.64
N SER A 72 -16.87 15.38 -4.46
CA SER A 72 -17.73 15.58 -3.29
C SER A 72 -18.86 14.57 -3.16
N GLU A 73 -19.23 13.88 -4.24
CA GLU A 73 -20.23 12.80 -4.24
C GLU A 73 -19.63 11.46 -3.78
N VAL A 74 -18.30 11.33 -3.75
CA VAL A 74 -17.62 10.12 -3.31
C VAL A 74 -17.35 10.18 -1.81
N THR A 75 -17.86 9.20 -1.08
CA THR A 75 -17.56 8.98 0.34
C THR A 75 -16.92 7.61 0.51
N ILE A 76 -15.78 7.57 1.20
CA ILE A 76 -15.08 6.33 1.53
C ILE A 76 -15.09 6.18 3.05
N GLU A 77 -15.87 5.21 3.52
CA GLU A 77 -16.04 4.95 4.94
C GLU A 77 -14.74 4.46 5.59
N HIS A 78 -14.55 4.87 6.84
CA HIS A 78 -13.49 4.30 7.67
C HIS A 78 -13.91 2.91 8.14
N ALA A 79 -12.94 2.01 8.27
CA ALA A 79 -13.13 0.76 9.00
C ALA A 79 -12.90 0.97 10.51
N ASP A 80 -13.35 0.03 11.33
CA ASP A 80 -12.97 -0.02 12.75
C ASP A 80 -11.63 -0.78 12.93
N ALA A 81 -11.01 -0.60 14.10
CA ALA A 81 -9.72 -1.19 14.42
C ALA A 81 -9.78 -2.73 14.43
N GLU A 82 -10.90 -3.28 14.87
CA GLU A 82 -11.18 -4.71 14.94
C GLU A 82 -11.22 -5.34 13.54
N THR A 83 -11.83 -4.66 12.57
CA THR A 83 -11.83 -5.04 11.15
C THR A 83 -10.40 -5.05 10.61
N MET A 84 -9.62 -4.00 10.89
CA MET A 84 -8.22 -3.93 10.44
C MET A 84 -7.35 -5.02 11.07
N ALA A 85 -7.56 -5.34 12.34
CA ALA A 85 -6.93 -6.47 13.01
C ALA A 85 -7.35 -7.81 12.38
N GLY A 86 -8.61 -7.93 11.96
CA GLY A 86 -9.15 -9.06 11.20
C GLY A 86 -8.35 -9.31 9.91
N TYR A 87 -8.15 -8.28 9.09
CA TYR A 87 -7.36 -8.38 7.86
C TYR A 87 -5.93 -8.86 8.12
N LEU A 88 -5.25 -8.33 9.13
CA LEU A 88 -3.90 -8.78 9.48
C LEU A 88 -3.84 -10.25 9.92
N LYS A 89 -4.91 -10.77 10.54
CA LYS A 89 -5.02 -12.19 10.92
C LYS A 89 -5.27 -13.07 9.70
N GLU A 90 -6.20 -12.67 8.84
CA GLU A 90 -6.53 -13.38 7.60
C GLU A 90 -5.31 -13.47 6.66
N GLU A 91 -4.45 -12.46 6.69
CA GLU A 91 -3.22 -12.40 5.89
C GLU A 91 -1.98 -13.02 6.55
N ASP A 92 -2.13 -13.69 7.71
CA ASP A 92 -1.06 -14.31 8.50
C ASP A 92 0.07 -13.33 8.93
N GLN A 93 -0.26 -12.04 9.08
CA GLN A 93 0.70 -11.03 9.54
C GLN A 93 0.71 -10.87 11.07
N ALA A 94 -0.44 -11.10 11.73
CA ALA A 94 -0.61 -10.87 13.15
C ALA A 94 0.41 -11.62 14.04
N THR A 95 0.69 -12.88 13.73
CA THR A 95 1.67 -13.69 14.49
C THR A 95 3.07 -13.09 14.47
N GLY A 96 3.51 -12.64 13.30
CA GLY A 96 4.82 -12.01 13.12
C GLY A 96 4.90 -10.69 13.89
N MET A 97 3.90 -9.82 13.70
CA MET A 97 3.84 -8.51 14.34
C MET A 97 3.78 -8.60 15.86
N LYS A 98 3.05 -9.56 16.43
CA LYS A 98 3.03 -9.78 17.89
C LYS A 98 4.40 -10.21 18.42
N LYS A 99 5.15 -11.00 17.66
CA LYS A 99 6.51 -11.44 18.05
C LYS A 99 7.55 -10.33 17.96
N THR A 100 7.41 -9.41 17.02
CA THR A 100 8.33 -8.28 16.84
C THR A 100 7.98 -7.07 17.68
N GLY A 101 6.80 -7.05 18.31
CA GLY A 101 6.30 -5.90 19.08
C GLY A 101 5.65 -4.82 18.21
N ASP A 102 5.38 -5.12 16.94
CA ASP A 102 4.76 -4.19 15.96
C ASP A 102 3.23 -4.26 15.95
N TRP A 103 2.63 -5.20 16.70
CA TRP A 103 1.17 -5.31 16.82
C TRP A 103 0.59 -4.03 17.44
N PRO A 104 -0.24 -3.26 16.71
CA PRO A 104 -0.59 -1.90 17.12
C PRO A 104 -1.79 -1.85 18.07
N TYR A 105 -2.43 -2.97 18.36
CA TYR A 105 -3.67 -3.04 19.13
C TYR A 105 -3.44 -3.61 20.53
N GLU A 106 -4.25 -3.15 21.49
CA GLU A 106 -4.26 -3.67 22.85
C GLU A 106 -5.11 -4.94 22.99
N PHE A 107 -5.85 -5.30 21.93
CA PHE A 107 -6.67 -6.49 21.84
C PHE A 107 -6.06 -7.53 20.89
N GLU A 108 -6.63 -8.75 20.92
CA GLU A 108 -6.13 -9.87 20.11
C GLU A 108 -6.30 -9.69 18.61
#